data_AF-A0A7V9UDY6-F1
#
_entry.id   AF-A0A7V9UDY6-F1
#
_cell.length_a   1.000
_cell.length_b   1.000
_cell.length_c   1.000
_cell.angle_alpha   90.00
_cell.angle_beta   90.00
_cell.angle_gamma   90.00
#
_symmetry.space_group_name_H-M   'P 1'
#
loop_
_entity.id
_entity.type
_entity.pdbx_description
1 polymer ?
#
loop_
_entity_poly.entity_id
_entity_poly.type
_entity_poly.pdbx_seq_one_letter_code
_entity_poly.pdbx_strand_id
1 'polypeptide(L)'
;MRIHRLLRRVLAVILVVAVAALPAAAATESLPEIAHSEITGSEAEGRLGQSLDGVGDFNGDGVDDLVIGGDGHAYVVLGGAPGDITASADEPRTIELRPATPESRQTLEVSGAGDVDGDGLADVLVGIETASPLGRRNAGSAYLVFGRSEGSIPIILDAVEAARVVRIDGAAKGDRAGASVASAGDVDGDDIPDVILGARLADDGSGKRRGAAYVLFGQALDGRID
;
A
#
# COMPACT_ATOMS: atom_id res chain seq x y z
N MET A 1 60.20 -53.81 -10.08
CA MET A 1 59.40 -52.60 -9.82
C MET A 1 60.35 -51.41 -9.91
N ARG A 2 60.03 -50.49 -10.83
CA ARG A 2 60.81 -49.34 -11.38
C ARG A 2 61.41 -48.41 -10.30
N ILE A 3 62.46 -47.59 -10.45
CA ILE A 3 63.47 -47.25 -11.48
C ILE A 3 64.59 -46.43 -10.76
N HIS A 4 65.77 -46.42 -11.37
CA HIS A 4 67.10 -45.92 -10.97
C HIS A 4 67.39 -44.39 -10.94
N ARG A 5 68.59 -44.07 -10.36
CA ARG A 5 69.61 -43.04 -10.75
C ARG A 5 69.41 -41.60 -10.23
N LEU A 6 70.41 -40.73 -10.06
CA LEU A 6 71.87 -40.74 -9.77
C LEU A 6 72.28 -39.24 -9.69
N LEU A 7 73.40 -38.94 -9.03
CA LEU A 7 74.01 -37.61 -8.80
C LEU A 7 74.22 -36.73 -10.06
N ARG A 8 74.26 -35.39 -9.89
CA ARG A 8 75.46 -34.52 -10.09
C ARG A 8 75.20 -33.02 -9.84
N ARG A 9 76.23 -32.34 -9.34
CA ARG A 9 76.36 -30.91 -8.96
C ARG A 9 76.53 -29.97 -10.17
N VAL A 10 76.23 -28.67 -10.03
CA VAL A 10 77.10 -27.48 -10.28
C VAL A 10 76.28 -26.17 -10.36
N LEU A 11 76.91 -25.11 -9.85
CA LEU A 11 76.59 -23.68 -9.69
C LEU A 11 76.39 -22.89 -11.02
N ALA A 12 75.46 -21.92 -11.06
CA ALA A 12 75.66 -20.56 -11.63
C ALA A 12 74.36 -19.73 -11.60
N VAL A 13 74.54 -18.44 -11.28
CA VAL A 13 73.54 -17.38 -11.05
C VAL A 13 72.95 -16.86 -12.37
N ILE A 14 71.64 -16.62 -12.43
CA ILE A 14 71.03 -15.62 -13.32
C ILE A 14 69.97 -14.84 -12.53
N LEU A 15 70.22 -13.53 -12.40
CA LEU A 15 69.27 -12.51 -11.96
C LEU A 15 68.31 -12.22 -13.12
N VAL A 16 67.02 -12.45 -12.93
CA VAL A 16 65.96 -11.89 -13.79
C VAL A 16 65.03 -11.08 -12.90
N VAL A 17 65.06 -9.76 -13.08
CA VAL A 17 64.02 -8.86 -12.58
C VAL A 17 62.77 -9.13 -13.42
N ALA A 18 61.84 -9.90 -12.88
CA ALA A 18 60.47 -9.92 -13.38
C ALA A 18 59.68 -8.93 -12.53
N VAL A 19 59.34 -7.78 -13.12
CA VAL A 19 58.24 -6.96 -12.61
C VAL A 19 56.99 -7.82 -12.73
N ALA A 20 56.55 -8.42 -11.63
CA ALA A 20 55.23 -9.02 -11.56
C ALA A 20 54.24 -7.86 -11.65
N ALA A 21 53.66 -7.66 -12.84
CA ALA A 21 52.41 -6.93 -12.95
C ALA A 21 51.39 -7.70 -12.10
N LEU A 22 51.04 -7.16 -10.94
CA LEU A 22 49.91 -7.64 -10.15
C LEU A 22 48.67 -7.55 -11.06
N PRO A 23 47.94 -8.65 -11.33
CA PRO A 23 46.63 -8.52 -11.92
C PRO A 23 45.70 -8.09 -10.80
N ALA A 24 45.61 -6.79 -10.53
CA ALA A 24 44.47 -6.23 -9.81
C ALA A 24 43.45 -5.80 -10.85
N ALA A 25 42.89 -6.76 -11.59
CA ALA A 25 41.54 -6.59 -12.08
C ALA A 25 40.68 -6.57 -10.82
N ALA A 26 40.36 -5.37 -10.34
CA ALA A 26 39.34 -5.19 -9.33
C ALA A 26 38.09 -5.84 -9.88
N ALA A 27 37.73 -7.01 -9.34
CA ALA A 27 36.39 -7.54 -9.49
C ALA A 27 35.48 -6.49 -8.87
N THR A 28 34.84 -5.69 -9.72
CA THR A 28 33.62 -4.99 -9.35
C THR A 28 32.61 -6.08 -9.06
N GLU A 29 32.58 -6.57 -7.82
CA GLU A 29 31.45 -7.31 -7.28
C GLU A 29 30.27 -6.34 -7.36
N SER A 30 29.50 -6.42 -8.45
CA SER A 30 28.23 -5.72 -8.55
C SER A 30 27.39 -6.19 -7.37
N LEU A 31 26.93 -5.26 -6.53
CA LEU A 31 25.99 -5.60 -5.47
C LEU A 31 24.84 -6.41 -6.08
N PRO A 32 24.38 -7.49 -5.43
CA PRO A 32 23.32 -8.31 -5.99
C PRO A 32 22.12 -7.43 -6.29
N GLU A 33 21.64 -7.50 -7.53
CA GLU A 33 20.42 -6.82 -7.96
C GLU A 33 19.28 -7.33 -7.07
N ILE A 34 18.66 -6.41 -6.34
CA ILE A 34 17.49 -6.75 -5.52
C ILE A 34 16.35 -7.02 -6.49
N ALA A 35 15.81 -8.24 -6.46
CA ALA A 35 14.61 -8.57 -7.21
C ALA A 35 13.47 -7.63 -6.80
N HIS A 36 12.84 -6.99 -7.77
CA HIS A 36 11.77 -6.02 -7.56
C HIS A 36 10.68 -6.18 -8.61
N SER A 37 9.57 -5.50 -8.39
CA SER A 37 8.50 -5.30 -9.37
C SER A 37 8.10 -3.84 -9.34
N GLU A 38 7.75 -3.29 -10.49
CA GLU A 38 7.32 -1.91 -10.64
C GLU A 38 5.80 -1.82 -10.81
N ILE A 39 5.16 -0.92 -10.06
CA ILE A 39 3.73 -0.59 -10.21
C ILE A 39 3.66 0.85 -10.70
N THR A 40 3.22 1.04 -11.94
CA THR A 40 3.10 2.36 -12.57
C THR A 40 1.65 2.81 -12.69
N GLY A 41 1.38 4.12 -12.68
CA GLY A 41 0.06 4.65 -12.99
C GLY A 41 -0.18 4.75 -14.49
N SER A 42 -1.44 4.58 -14.93
CA SER A 42 -1.83 4.69 -16.35
C SER A 42 -1.88 6.12 -16.88
N GLU A 43 -2.00 7.12 -15.99
CA GLU A 43 -2.23 8.52 -16.35
C GLU A 43 -0.93 9.35 -16.40
N ALA A 44 -0.84 10.25 -17.38
CA ALA A 44 0.26 11.21 -17.46
C ALA A 44 0.20 12.20 -16.26
N GLU A 45 1.35 12.41 -15.61
CA GLU A 45 1.45 13.15 -14.35
C GLU A 45 0.56 12.57 -13.23
N GLY A 46 0.14 11.31 -13.39
CA GLY A 46 -0.58 10.55 -12.39
C GLY A 46 0.28 10.43 -11.14
N ARG A 47 -0.31 10.74 -9.99
CA ARG A 47 0.39 10.73 -8.69
C ARG A 47 0.17 9.42 -7.94
N LEU A 48 0.16 8.30 -8.67
CA LEU A 48 0.07 6.98 -8.06
C LEU A 48 1.25 6.80 -7.09
N GLY A 49 1.00 6.22 -5.92
CA GLY A 49 2.02 6.00 -4.90
C GLY A 49 2.23 7.17 -3.95
N GLN A 50 1.28 8.12 -3.88
CA GLN A 50 1.30 9.15 -2.84
C GLN A 50 0.89 8.63 -1.46
N SER A 51 0.10 7.55 -1.44
CA SER A 51 -0.30 6.82 -0.23
C SER A 51 -0.31 5.34 -0.58
N LEU A 52 0.19 4.48 0.31
CA LEU A 52 0.26 3.03 0.08
C LEU A 52 0.35 2.29 1.40
N ASP A 53 -0.09 1.04 1.40
CA ASP A 53 0.01 0.14 2.55
C ASP A 53 -0.10 -1.33 2.12
N GLY A 54 0.27 -2.25 3.00
CA GLY A 54 -0.12 -3.65 2.90
C GLY A 54 -1.58 -3.82 3.33
N VAL A 55 -2.32 -4.73 2.69
CA VAL A 55 -3.72 -5.00 3.02
C VAL A 55 -3.87 -6.32 3.76
N GLY A 56 -3.11 -7.35 3.36
CA GLY A 56 -3.44 -8.74 3.66
C GLY A 56 -4.23 -9.35 2.49
N ASP A 57 -4.79 -10.54 2.68
CA ASP A 57 -5.52 -11.26 1.64
C ASP A 57 -6.93 -10.68 1.41
N PHE A 58 -7.06 -9.72 0.48
CA PHE A 58 -8.32 -9.03 0.19
C PHE A 58 -9.26 -9.88 -0.67
N ASN A 59 -8.69 -10.76 -1.51
CA ASN A 59 -9.44 -11.56 -2.49
C ASN A 59 -9.67 -13.03 -2.06
N GLY A 60 -9.06 -13.48 -0.96
CA GLY A 60 -9.18 -14.83 -0.43
C GLY A 60 -8.34 -15.88 -1.16
N ASP A 61 -7.27 -15.48 -1.86
CA ASP A 61 -6.39 -16.40 -2.59
C ASP A 61 -5.21 -16.93 -1.77
N GLY A 62 -5.08 -16.45 -0.52
CA GLY A 62 -4.05 -16.83 0.44
C GLY A 62 -2.74 -16.07 0.29
N VAL A 63 -2.70 -15.02 -0.53
CA VAL A 63 -1.54 -14.15 -0.70
C VAL A 63 -1.88 -12.73 -0.29
N ASP A 64 -0.95 -12.07 0.41
CA ASP A 64 -1.14 -10.68 0.80
C ASP A 64 -1.20 -9.76 -0.41
N ASP A 65 -2.19 -8.88 -0.40
CA ASP A 65 -2.40 -7.80 -1.35
C ASP A 65 -1.88 -6.47 -0.80
N LEU A 66 -1.84 -5.46 -1.66
CA LEU A 66 -1.41 -4.10 -1.32
C LEU A 66 -2.39 -3.07 -1.85
N VAL A 67 -2.45 -1.90 -1.22
CA VAL A 67 -3.26 -0.78 -1.68
C VAL A 67 -2.37 0.40 -2.04
N ILE A 68 -2.68 1.05 -3.15
CA ILE A 68 -1.93 2.22 -3.63
C ILE A 68 -2.89 3.32 -4.09
N GLY A 69 -2.76 4.49 -3.47
CA GLY A 69 -3.55 5.69 -3.74
C GLY A 69 -2.84 6.69 -4.65
N GLY A 70 -3.61 7.37 -5.49
CA GLY A 70 -3.13 8.50 -6.28
C GLY A 70 -4.12 9.03 -7.31
N ASP A 71 -4.07 10.35 -7.52
CA ASP A 71 -4.73 11.05 -8.62
C ASP A 71 -6.27 10.89 -8.73
N GLY A 72 -6.95 10.80 -7.59
CA GLY A 72 -8.42 10.65 -7.51
C GLY A 72 -8.90 9.20 -7.43
N HIS A 73 -7.98 8.25 -7.47
CA HIS A 73 -8.24 6.82 -7.45
C HIS A 73 -7.32 6.12 -6.43
N ALA A 74 -7.69 4.92 -6.05
CA ALA A 74 -6.82 3.97 -5.40
C ALA A 74 -6.97 2.61 -6.08
N TYR A 75 -6.01 1.73 -5.88
CA TYR A 75 -6.05 0.37 -6.42
C TYR A 75 -5.65 -0.60 -5.33
N VAL A 76 -6.47 -1.63 -5.11
CA VAL A 76 -5.96 -2.86 -4.51
C VAL A 76 -5.21 -3.59 -5.62
N VAL A 77 -3.95 -3.91 -5.39
CA VAL A 77 -3.12 -4.69 -6.30
C VAL A 77 -2.99 -6.08 -5.71
N LEU A 78 -3.47 -7.05 -6.47
CA LEU A 78 -3.53 -8.45 -6.07
C LEU A 78 -2.14 -9.08 -6.10
N GLY A 79 -1.83 -9.80 -5.01
CA GLY A 79 -0.58 -10.51 -4.80
C GLY A 79 -0.40 -11.73 -5.71
N GLY A 80 0.61 -12.53 -5.39
CA GLY A 80 0.88 -13.82 -6.05
C GLY A 80 2.15 -13.80 -6.91
N ALA A 81 2.05 -13.40 -8.18
CA ALA A 81 3.18 -13.47 -9.11
C ALA A 81 4.00 -12.16 -9.12
N PRO A 82 5.34 -12.21 -8.99
CA PRO A 82 6.17 -11.02 -9.22
C PRO A 82 6.06 -10.58 -10.69
N GLY A 83 6.27 -9.29 -10.93
CA GLY A 83 6.32 -8.71 -12.26
C GLY A 83 5.62 -7.36 -12.33
N ASP A 84 6.09 -6.53 -13.24
CA ASP A 84 5.64 -5.15 -13.39
C ASP A 84 4.17 -5.08 -13.84
N ILE A 85 3.46 -4.04 -13.39
CA ILE A 85 2.10 -3.71 -13.82
C ILE A 85 1.93 -2.22 -14.06
N THR A 86 0.92 -1.90 -14.87
CA THR A 86 0.31 -0.58 -14.89
C THR A 86 -1.05 -0.67 -14.21
N ALA A 87 -1.20 0.00 -13.06
CA ALA A 87 -2.46 0.02 -12.32
C ALA A 87 -3.53 0.74 -13.14
N SER A 88 -4.64 0.04 -13.41
CA SER A 88 -5.77 0.54 -14.19
C SER A 88 -6.99 -0.37 -13.99
N ALA A 89 -8.20 0.13 -14.25
CA ALA A 89 -9.43 -0.67 -14.09
C ALA A 89 -9.48 -1.94 -14.98
N ASP A 90 -8.70 -1.99 -16.06
CA ASP A 90 -8.63 -3.12 -16.98
C ASP A 90 -7.48 -4.10 -16.67
N GLU A 91 -6.59 -3.77 -15.72
CA GLU A 91 -5.51 -4.65 -15.30
C GLU A 91 -6.04 -5.74 -14.36
N PRO A 92 -5.93 -7.04 -14.73
CA PRO A 92 -6.53 -8.13 -13.98
C PRO A 92 -5.99 -8.28 -12.57
N ARG A 93 -4.77 -7.80 -12.29
CA ARG A 93 -4.22 -7.79 -10.93
C ARG A 93 -4.58 -6.55 -10.13
N THR A 94 -5.54 -5.74 -10.57
CA THR A 94 -5.96 -4.58 -9.80
C THR A 94 -7.47 -4.45 -9.68
N ILE A 95 -7.90 -3.93 -8.53
CA ILE A 95 -9.28 -3.53 -8.26
C ILE A 95 -9.25 -2.02 -8.06
N GLU A 96 -9.84 -1.28 -8.99
CA GLU A 96 -9.95 0.18 -8.87
C GLU A 96 -10.94 0.56 -7.77
N LEU A 97 -10.52 1.40 -6.83
CA LEU A 97 -11.33 2.06 -5.82
C LEU A 97 -11.48 3.53 -6.21
N ARG A 98 -12.71 3.98 -6.47
CA ARG A 98 -12.93 5.38 -6.85
C ARG A 98 -14.24 5.98 -6.34
N PRO A 99 -14.28 7.29 -6.07
CA PRO A 99 -15.54 7.99 -5.84
C PRO A 99 -16.42 7.97 -7.11
N ALA A 100 -17.73 8.07 -6.94
CA ALA A 100 -18.68 8.11 -8.06
C ALA A 100 -18.50 9.38 -8.90
N THR A 101 -18.20 10.49 -8.23
CA THR A 101 -17.85 11.77 -8.85
C THR A 101 -16.44 12.12 -8.40
N PRO A 102 -15.42 11.91 -9.26
CA PRO A 102 -14.07 12.34 -8.96
C PRO A 102 -14.07 13.84 -8.69
N GLU A 103 -13.87 14.24 -7.44
CA GLU A 103 -13.44 15.59 -7.14
C GLU A 103 -12.00 15.75 -7.66
N SER A 104 -11.58 16.97 -8.02
CA SER A 104 -10.27 17.30 -8.63
C SER A 104 -9.11 16.39 -8.20
N ARG A 105 -8.16 16.04 -9.09
CA ARG A 105 -6.87 15.33 -8.85
C ARG A 105 -6.35 15.36 -7.40
N GLN A 106 -6.94 14.58 -6.52
CA GLN A 106 -6.65 14.59 -5.11
C GLN A 106 -6.10 13.25 -4.69
N THR A 107 -5.21 13.28 -3.72
CA THR A 107 -4.68 12.07 -3.12
C THR A 107 -5.77 11.43 -2.28
N LEU A 108 -6.08 10.17 -2.58
CA LEU A 108 -6.82 9.30 -1.66
C LEU A 108 -5.81 8.77 -0.66
N GLU A 109 -6.07 8.97 0.63
CA GLU A 109 -5.29 8.30 1.68
C GLU A 109 -5.78 6.87 1.81
N VAL A 110 -4.86 5.91 1.90
CA VAL A 110 -5.21 4.49 1.95
C VAL A 110 -4.48 3.77 3.07
N SER A 111 -5.09 2.71 3.60
CA SER A 111 -4.44 1.79 4.53
C SER A 111 -5.15 0.44 4.50
N GLY A 112 -4.42 -0.65 4.77
CA GLY A 112 -5.04 -1.92 5.14
C GLY A 112 -5.75 -1.78 6.48
N ALA A 113 -6.93 -2.37 6.60
CA ALA A 113 -7.73 -2.30 7.82
C ALA A 113 -7.61 -3.58 8.68
N GLY A 114 -7.24 -4.71 8.07
CA GLY A 114 -7.47 -6.05 8.62
C GLY A 114 -8.88 -6.56 8.28
N ASP A 115 -9.27 -7.69 8.84
CA ASP A 115 -10.62 -8.28 8.67
C ASP A 115 -11.58 -7.70 9.71
N VAL A 116 -12.14 -6.52 9.43
CA VAL A 116 -12.89 -5.73 10.42
C VAL A 116 -14.37 -6.13 10.50
N ASP A 117 -14.88 -6.90 9.53
CA ASP A 117 -16.21 -7.52 9.58
C ASP A 117 -16.20 -9.02 9.96
N GLY A 118 -15.03 -9.63 10.08
CA GLY A 118 -14.83 -10.98 10.59
C GLY A 118 -15.18 -12.07 9.57
N ASP A 119 -15.15 -11.76 8.27
CA ASP A 119 -15.48 -12.70 7.20
C ASP A 119 -14.29 -13.54 6.70
N GLY A 120 -13.09 -13.24 7.21
CA GLY A 120 -11.83 -13.91 6.90
C GLY A 120 -11.06 -13.28 5.75
N LEU A 121 -11.53 -12.17 5.18
CA LEU A 121 -10.84 -11.40 4.15
C LEU A 121 -10.33 -10.08 4.73
N ALA A 122 -9.21 -9.61 4.21
CA ALA A 122 -8.69 -8.31 4.61
C ALA A 122 -9.49 -7.18 3.96
N ASP A 123 -9.67 -6.09 4.71
CA ASP A 123 -10.41 -4.90 4.29
C ASP A 123 -9.48 -3.70 4.07
N VAL A 124 -10.00 -2.67 3.39
CA VAL A 124 -9.25 -1.45 3.02
C VAL A 124 -9.94 -0.20 3.53
N LEU A 125 -9.17 0.72 4.09
CA LEU A 125 -9.62 2.09 4.38
C LEU A 125 -9.20 3.04 3.27
N VAL A 126 -10.11 3.93 2.89
CA VAL A 126 -9.88 5.02 1.95
C VAL A 126 -10.37 6.34 2.53
N GLY A 127 -9.49 7.33 2.66
CA GLY A 127 -9.77 8.67 3.13
C GLY A 127 -9.82 9.71 1.99
N ILE A 128 -10.87 10.54 1.97
CA ILE A 128 -11.06 11.65 1.05
C ILE A 128 -11.35 12.93 1.83
N GLU A 129 -10.28 13.61 2.24
CA GLU A 129 -10.36 14.76 3.16
C GLU A 129 -11.11 16.00 2.64
N THR A 130 -11.31 16.13 1.33
CA THR A 130 -12.04 17.27 0.75
C THR A 130 -13.48 16.94 0.40
N ALA A 131 -13.89 15.67 0.53
CA ALA A 131 -15.24 15.27 0.23
C ALA A 131 -16.22 16.19 0.96
N SER A 132 -17.34 16.46 0.29
CA SER A 132 -18.35 17.39 0.78
C SER A 132 -19.66 16.66 1.11
N PRO A 133 -19.64 15.70 2.06
CA PRO A 133 -20.81 14.88 2.39
C PRO A 133 -21.96 15.74 2.87
N LEU A 134 -23.18 15.38 2.45
CA LEU A 134 -24.42 16.05 2.88
C LEU A 134 -24.39 17.59 2.67
N GLY A 135 -23.60 18.07 1.70
CA GLY A 135 -23.40 19.50 1.43
C GLY A 135 -22.44 20.22 2.38
N ARG A 136 -21.80 19.50 3.32
CA ARG A 136 -20.80 20.05 4.25
C ARG A 136 -19.45 20.15 3.54
N ARG A 137 -19.19 21.32 2.96
CA ARG A 137 -17.97 21.56 2.18
C ARG A 137 -16.68 21.17 2.93
N ASN A 138 -15.89 20.28 2.35
CA ASN A 138 -14.62 19.79 2.90
C ASN A 138 -14.74 19.21 4.32
N ALA A 139 -15.90 18.66 4.68
CA ALA A 139 -16.00 17.91 5.92
C ALA A 139 -15.16 16.63 5.87
N GLY A 140 -14.90 16.11 4.66
CA GLY A 140 -14.17 14.88 4.43
C GLY A 140 -15.05 13.66 4.62
N SER A 141 -14.65 12.55 4.01
CA SER A 141 -15.27 11.24 4.17
C SER A 141 -14.17 10.18 4.23
N ALA A 142 -14.40 9.13 5.00
CA ALA A 142 -13.64 7.89 4.94
C ALA A 142 -14.57 6.76 4.49
N TYR A 143 -13.99 5.74 3.87
CA TYR A 143 -14.68 4.59 3.34
C TYR A 143 -13.93 3.34 3.78
N LEU A 144 -14.65 2.40 4.37
CA LEU A 144 -14.16 1.08 4.67
C LEU A 144 -14.72 0.13 3.61
N VAL A 145 -13.83 -0.54 2.88
CA VAL A 145 -14.14 -1.38 1.73
C VAL A 145 -13.86 -2.82 2.14
N PHE A 146 -14.90 -3.64 2.20
CA PHE A 146 -14.75 -5.03 2.63
C PHE A 146 -14.13 -5.90 1.54
N GLY A 147 -13.30 -6.85 1.98
CA GLY A 147 -12.71 -7.89 1.15
C GLY A 147 -13.78 -8.68 0.39
N ARG A 148 -13.39 -9.21 -0.78
CA ARG A 148 -14.28 -10.03 -1.60
C ARG A 148 -13.50 -10.90 -2.58
N SER A 149 -14.02 -12.11 -2.78
CA SER A 149 -13.52 -13.06 -3.79
C SER A 149 -13.97 -12.75 -5.22
N GLU A 150 -14.86 -11.77 -5.40
CA GLU A 150 -15.28 -11.31 -6.72
C GLU A 150 -14.11 -10.57 -7.37
N GLY A 151 -13.77 -10.92 -8.63
CA GLY A 151 -12.55 -10.49 -9.32
C GLY A 151 -12.38 -8.97 -9.52
N SER A 152 -11.65 -8.57 -10.55
CA SER A 152 -11.12 -7.21 -10.80
C SER A 152 -12.17 -6.13 -11.14
N ILE A 153 -13.40 -6.24 -10.64
CA ILE A 153 -14.49 -5.28 -10.86
C ILE A 153 -14.20 -4.00 -10.09
N PRO A 154 -14.31 -2.80 -10.67
CA PRO A 154 -14.15 -1.56 -9.92
C PRO A 154 -15.14 -1.40 -8.76
N ILE A 155 -14.68 -0.84 -7.65
CA ILE A 155 -15.48 -0.46 -6.47
C ILE A 155 -15.77 1.03 -6.53
N ILE A 156 -17.07 1.35 -6.56
CA ILE A 156 -17.54 2.73 -6.44
C ILE A 156 -17.82 3.01 -4.97
N LEU A 157 -16.98 3.84 -4.35
CA LEU A 157 -17.00 4.10 -2.90
C LEU A 157 -18.35 4.64 -2.40
N ASP A 158 -19.05 5.45 -3.22
CA ASP A 158 -20.35 6.00 -2.85
C ASP A 158 -21.53 5.04 -3.04
N ALA A 159 -21.30 3.87 -3.66
CA ALA A 159 -22.29 2.81 -3.88
C ALA A 159 -22.36 1.81 -2.70
N VAL A 160 -22.29 2.36 -1.47
CA VAL A 160 -22.26 1.72 -0.14
C VAL A 160 -22.94 0.33 -0.09
N GLU A 161 -24.22 0.25 -0.43
CA GLU A 161 -25.02 -0.99 -0.34
C GLU A 161 -24.65 -2.06 -1.39
N ALA A 162 -24.29 -1.63 -2.60
CA ALA A 162 -24.01 -2.57 -3.70
C ALA A 162 -22.56 -3.06 -3.69
N ALA A 163 -21.68 -2.38 -2.95
CA ALA A 163 -20.25 -2.54 -3.03
C ALA A 163 -19.61 -3.10 -1.75
N ARG A 164 -20.40 -3.46 -0.72
CA ARG A 164 -19.89 -3.82 0.62
C ARG A 164 -18.91 -2.75 1.14
N VAL A 165 -19.37 -1.50 1.15
CA VAL A 165 -18.59 -0.36 1.64
C VAL A 165 -19.33 0.29 2.79
N VAL A 166 -18.64 0.64 3.87
CA VAL A 166 -19.15 1.53 4.92
C VAL A 166 -18.61 2.93 4.69
N ARG A 167 -19.48 3.94 4.74
CA ARG A 167 -19.09 5.35 4.59
C ARG A 167 -19.17 6.08 5.92
N ILE A 168 -18.11 6.81 6.25
CA ILE A 168 -17.94 7.59 7.47
C ILE A 168 -17.77 9.05 7.08
N ASP A 169 -18.77 9.89 7.36
CA ASP A 169 -18.73 11.29 6.97
C ASP A 169 -18.19 12.20 8.08
N GLY A 170 -17.49 13.27 7.70
CA GLY A 170 -17.05 14.27 8.67
C GLY A 170 -18.21 15.09 9.21
N ALA A 171 -18.27 15.26 10.53
CA ALA A 171 -19.38 15.88 11.24
C ALA A 171 -19.67 17.34 10.83
N ALA A 172 -18.64 18.16 10.58
CA ALA A 172 -18.82 19.57 10.25
C ALA A 172 -17.94 20.06 9.09
N LYS A 173 -18.36 21.21 8.54
CA LYS A 173 -17.71 21.86 7.40
C LYS A 173 -16.24 22.15 7.72
N GLY A 174 -15.35 21.55 6.95
CA GLY A 174 -13.92 21.81 7.02
C GLY A 174 -13.18 20.96 8.04
N ASP A 175 -13.82 19.96 8.66
CA ASP A 175 -13.19 19.06 9.63
C ASP A 175 -12.12 18.17 9.00
N ARG A 176 -12.30 17.85 7.71
CA ARG A 176 -11.40 17.01 6.92
C ARG A 176 -11.21 15.62 7.53
N ALA A 177 -12.31 14.95 7.88
CA ALA A 177 -12.31 13.54 8.23
C ALA A 177 -11.72 12.71 7.07
N GLY A 178 -11.00 11.63 7.39
CA GLY A 178 -10.28 10.84 6.39
C GLY A 178 -9.01 11.52 5.86
N ALA A 179 -8.48 12.51 6.57
CA ALA A 179 -7.17 13.12 6.25
C ALA A 179 -5.97 12.23 6.54
N SER A 180 -6.19 11.22 7.38
CA SER A 180 -5.27 10.14 7.67
C SER A 180 -6.13 8.97 8.10
N VAL A 181 -5.81 7.78 7.61
CA VAL A 181 -6.50 6.54 7.98
C VAL A 181 -5.44 5.49 8.31
N ALA A 182 -5.78 4.58 9.23
CA ALA A 182 -4.93 3.44 9.56
C ALA A 182 -5.77 2.33 10.20
N SER A 183 -5.30 1.07 10.11
CA SER A 183 -5.69 0.06 11.09
C SER A 183 -5.24 0.50 12.49
N ALA A 184 -6.10 0.29 13.47
CA ALA A 184 -5.80 0.50 14.89
C ALA A 184 -5.39 -0.80 15.59
N GLY A 185 -5.54 -1.95 14.92
CA GLY A 185 -5.55 -3.27 15.57
C GLY A 185 -6.79 -3.44 16.45
N ASP A 186 -6.88 -4.55 17.18
CA ASP A 186 -7.92 -4.75 18.19
C ASP A 186 -7.59 -3.90 19.45
N VAL A 187 -8.27 -2.78 19.64
CA VAL A 187 -8.02 -1.86 20.76
C VAL A 187 -9.01 -2.03 21.90
N ASP A 188 -10.14 -2.70 21.69
CA ASP A 188 -11.16 -2.93 22.71
C ASP A 188 -11.20 -4.37 23.27
N GLY A 189 -10.44 -5.28 22.66
CA GLY A 189 -10.16 -6.63 23.12
C GLY A 189 -11.20 -7.66 22.69
N ASP A 190 -11.85 -7.48 21.54
CA ASP A 190 -12.86 -8.38 20.99
C ASP A 190 -12.33 -9.37 19.93
N ASP A 191 -11.01 -9.37 19.73
CA ASP A 191 -10.24 -10.14 18.72
C ASP A 191 -10.49 -9.68 17.26
N ILE A 192 -11.01 -8.47 17.05
CA ILE A 192 -11.34 -7.95 15.71
C ILE A 192 -10.62 -6.62 15.48
N PRO A 193 -9.97 -6.44 14.32
CA PRO A 193 -9.25 -5.20 14.05
C PRO A 193 -10.18 -3.99 14.00
N ASP A 194 -9.79 -2.94 14.71
CA ASP A 194 -10.42 -1.63 14.68
C ASP A 194 -9.72 -0.72 13.68
N VAL A 195 -10.37 0.40 13.36
CA VAL A 195 -9.84 1.40 12.45
C VAL A 195 -9.78 2.78 13.09
N ILE A 196 -8.84 3.61 12.66
CA ILE A 196 -8.72 4.99 13.12
C ILE A 196 -8.69 5.97 11.94
N LEU A 197 -9.42 7.07 12.07
CA LEU A 197 -9.36 8.19 11.13
C LEU A 197 -9.07 9.52 11.81
N GLY A 198 -8.30 10.36 11.12
CA GLY A 198 -8.02 11.73 11.51
C GLY A 198 -8.96 12.72 10.83
N ALA A 199 -9.52 13.63 11.62
CA ALA A 199 -10.17 14.85 11.17
C ALA A 199 -9.30 16.05 11.62
N ARG A 200 -8.20 16.29 10.89
CA ARG A 200 -7.12 17.18 11.38
C ARG A 200 -7.53 18.63 11.61
N LEU A 201 -8.67 19.05 11.07
CA LEU A 201 -9.21 20.40 11.21
C LEU A 201 -10.53 20.45 12.00
N ALA A 202 -10.93 19.35 12.63
CA ALA A 202 -12.15 19.31 13.44
C ALA A 202 -12.14 20.35 14.57
N ASP A 203 -13.32 20.91 14.82
CA ASP A 203 -13.58 21.87 15.87
C ASP A 203 -13.80 21.20 17.23
N ASP A 204 -13.32 21.82 18.31
CA ASP A 204 -13.52 21.33 19.68
C ASP A 204 -14.88 21.72 20.30
N GLY A 205 -15.83 22.21 19.49
CA GLY A 205 -17.11 22.77 19.92
C GLY A 205 -17.01 24.23 20.41
N SER A 206 -15.81 24.80 20.50
CA SER A 206 -15.57 26.20 20.89
C SER A 206 -15.25 27.13 19.70
N GLY A 207 -15.28 26.62 18.46
CA GLY A 207 -14.88 27.37 17.26
C GLY A 207 -13.37 27.34 16.99
N LYS A 208 -12.61 26.49 17.70
CA LYS A 208 -11.17 26.28 17.48
C LYS A 208 -10.91 24.91 16.84
N ARG A 209 -10.21 24.95 15.70
CA ARG A 209 -9.69 23.76 15.00
C ARG A 209 -8.53 23.14 15.77
N ARG A 210 -8.83 22.18 16.64
CA ARG A 210 -7.82 21.42 17.38
C ARG A 210 -7.50 20.07 16.72
N GLY A 211 -8.33 19.66 15.77
CA GLY A 211 -8.28 18.34 15.18
C GLY A 211 -8.87 17.29 16.13
N ALA A 212 -9.28 16.18 15.54
CA ALA A 212 -9.77 15.00 16.26
C ALA A 212 -9.27 13.73 15.56
N ALA A 213 -9.24 12.64 16.31
CA ALA A 213 -9.08 11.30 15.79
C ALA A 213 -10.21 10.44 16.35
N TYR A 214 -10.74 9.54 15.52
CA TYR A 214 -11.87 8.69 15.85
C TYR A 214 -11.46 7.25 15.63
N VAL A 215 -11.61 6.42 16.66
CA VAL A 215 -11.49 4.97 16.55
C VAL A 215 -12.89 4.41 16.33
N LEU A 216 -13.02 3.52 15.36
CA LEU A 216 -14.24 2.80 15.07
C LEU A 216 -13.95 1.32 15.30
N PHE A 217 -14.78 0.71 16.13
CA PHE A 217 -14.60 -0.69 16.51
C PHE A 217 -15.11 -1.63 15.42
N GLY A 218 -14.40 -2.73 15.20
CA GLY A 218 -14.80 -3.83 14.32
C GLY A 218 -16.19 -4.38 14.71
N GLN A 219 -16.84 -5.11 13.79
CA GLN A 219 -18.20 -5.67 13.95
C GLN A 219 -19.39 -4.72 14.14
N ALA A 220 -19.18 -3.44 14.46
CA ALA A 220 -20.26 -2.45 14.59
C ALA A 220 -20.51 -1.64 13.31
N LEU A 221 -19.85 -1.99 12.20
CA LEU A 221 -19.79 -1.18 10.99
C LEU A 221 -20.68 -1.75 9.88
N ASP A 222 -21.88 -1.16 9.73
CA ASP A 222 -22.73 -1.36 8.56
C ASP A 222 -23.22 -0.02 7.97
N GLY A 223 -23.45 0.01 6.65
CA GLY A 223 -24.09 1.15 5.98
C GLY A 223 -23.34 2.50 6.07
N ARG A 224 -23.98 3.51 6.67
CA ARG A 224 -23.50 4.91 6.72
C ARG A 224 -23.41 5.41 8.16
N ILE A 225 -22.28 6.03 8.49
CA ILE A 225 -21.96 6.62 9.79
C ILE A 225 -21.70 8.13 9.61
N ASP A 226 -22.22 8.96 10.51
CA ASP A 226 -22.10 10.44 10.52
C ASP A 226 -21.51 10.95 11.85
#